data_AF-A0A1Z4EKJ2-F1
#
_entry.id   AF-A0A1Z4EKJ2-F1
#
_cell.length_a   1.000
_cell.length_b   1.000
_cell.length_c   1.000
_cell.angle_alpha   90.00
_cell.angle_beta   90.00
_cell.angle_gamma   90.00
#
_symmetry.space_group_name_H-M   'P 1'
#
loop_
_entity.id
_entity.type
_entity.pdbx_description
1 polymer ?
#
loop_
_entity_poly.entity_id
_entity_poly.type
_entity_poly.pdbx_seq_one_letter_code
_entity_poly.pdbx_strand_id
1 'polypeptide(L)' 'MAKLARGYAGPEREVRVATINGAAGAVIFVADRPAAIMAFAVRDGRVAGIDVLADPTRIARIDVSAVAG' A
#
# COMPACT_ATOMS: atom_id res chain seq x y z
N MET A 1 18.25 13.28 -0.21
CA MET A 1 17.42 13.76 -1.34
C MET A 1 16.72 12.56 -1.98
N ALA A 2 15.40 12.51 -1.82
CA ALA A 2 14.54 11.35 -2.06
C ALA A 2 14.48 10.92 -3.55
N LYS A 3 15.01 9.74 -3.88
CA LYS A 3 14.99 9.19 -5.26
C LYS A 3 13.79 8.26 -5.55
N LEU A 4 13.03 7.84 -4.53
CA LEU A 4 11.90 6.92 -4.70
C LEU A 4 10.54 7.62 -4.80
N ALA A 5 10.42 8.88 -4.33
CA ALA A 5 9.16 9.62 -4.32
C ALA A 5 8.59 9.85 -5.74
N ARG A 6 9.45 9.99 -6.74
CA ARG A 6 9.05 10.29 -8.13
C ARG A 6 8.38 9.12 -8.85
N GLY A 7 8.56 7.88 -8.35
CA GLY A 7 7.84 6.72 -8.88
C GLY A 7 6.35 6.78 -8.58
N TYR A 8 5.95 7.36 -7.44
CA TYR A 8 4.58 7.29 -6.92
C TYR A 8 3.55 8.20 -7.62
N ALA A 9 3.97 9.06 -8.55
CA ALA A 9 3.12 10.07 -9.21
C ALA A 9 2.92 9.81 -10.72
N GLY A 10 2.83 8.54 -11.13
CA GLY A 10 2.41 8.20 -12.50
C GLY A 10 0.88 8.18 -12.62
N PRO A 11 0.29 8.60 -13.76
CA PRO A 11 -1.17 8.65 -13.97
C PRO A 11 -1.86 7.28 -13.88
N GLU A 12 -1.09 6.19 -13.96
CA GLU A 12 -1.55 4.80 -13.88
C GLU A 12 -1.59 4.25 -12.45
N ARG A 13 -1.29 5.09 -11.44
CA ARG A 13 -1.25 4.70 -10.03
C ARG A 13 -2.54 5.05 -9.31
N GLU A 14 -3.23 4.03 -8.85
CA GLU A 14 -4.42 4.17 -8.03
C GLU A 14 -4.10 3.78 -6.58
N VAL A 15 -4.55 4.59 -5.62
CA VAL A 15 -4.41 4.29 -4.19
C VAL A 15 -5.79 3.91 -3.67
N ARG A 16 -5.93 2.68 -3.17
CA ARG A 16 -7.16 2.16 -2.58
C ARG A 16 -7.00 1.98 -1.09
N VAL A 17 -7.91 2.55 -0.31
CA VAL A 17 -7.91 2.41 1.15
C VAL A 17 -8.22 0.96 1.52
N ALA A 18 -7.47 0.42 2.46
CA ALA A 18 -7.58 -0.96 2.90
C ALA A 18 -7.45 -1.06 4.41
N THR A 19 -8.10 -2.06 5.00
CA THR A 19 -7.82 -2.46 6.39
C THR A 19 -6.79 -3.57 6.36
N ILE A 20 -5.62 -3.34 6.94
CA ILE A 20 -4.52 -4.33 6.99
C ILE A 20 -4.36 -4.76 8.44
N ASN A 21 -4.62 -6.04 8.73
CA ASN A 21 -4.55 -6.58 10.09
C ASN A 21 -5.34 -5.77 11.12
N GLY A 22 -6.49 -5.19 10.72
CA GLY A 22 -7.33 -4.34 11.58
C GLY A 22 -6.86 -2.89 11.72
N ALA A 23 -5.74 -2.52 11.11
CA ALA A 23 -5.22 -1.16 11.09
C ALA A 23 -5.50 -0.45 9.75
N ALA A 24 -5.45 0.88 9.76
CA ALA A 24 -5.57 1.67 8.55
C ALA A 24 -4.41 1.34 7.58
N GLY A 25 -4.71 1.28 6.29
CA GLY A 25 -3.74 0.96 5.26
C GLY A 25 -4.21 1.40 3.88
N ALA A 26 -3.34 1.19 2.90
CA ALA A 26 -3.63 1.43 1.50
C ALA A 26 -2.90 0.43 0.62
N VAL A 27 -3.52 0.06 -0.50
CA VAL A 27 -2.88 -0.71 -1.57
C VAL A 27 -2.74 0.20 -2.79
N ILE A 28 -1.53 0.24 -3.33
CA ILE A 28 -1.21 0.98 -4.54
C ILE A 28 -1.27 0.01 -5.71
N PHE A 29 -2.11 0.31 -6.68
CA PHE A 29 -2.19 -0.40 -7.95
C PHE A 29 -1.40 0.36 -9.02
N VAL A 30 -0.74 -0.38 -9.91
CA VAL A 30 -0.10 0.12 -11.13
C VAL A 30 -0.60 -0.78 -12.27
N ALA A 31 -1.26 -0.20 -13.28
CA ALA A 31 -1.84 -0.96 -14.38
C ALA A 31 -2.67 -2.17 -13.89
N ASP A 32 -3.61 -1.89 -12.97
CA ASP A 32 -4.52 -2.86 -12.33
C ASP A 32 -3.84 -3.99 -11.53
N ARG A 33 -2.54 -3.88 -11.25
CA ARG A 33 -1.79 -4.83 -10.43
C ARG A 33 -1.35 -4.21 -9.11
N PRO A 34 -1.50 -4.92 -7.97
CA PRO A 34 -1.00 -4.44 -6.70
C PRO A 34 0.53 -4.33 -6.74
N ALA A 35 1.04 -3.12 -6.55
CA ALA A 35 2.46 -2.79 -6.64
C ALA A 35 3.08 -2.47 -5.27
N ALA A 36 2.28 -1.96 -4.34
CA ALA A 36 2.72 -1.75 -2.97
C ALA A 36 1.55 -1.84 -2.00
N ILE A 37 1.85 -2.25 -0.77
CA ILE A 37 0.92 -2.26 0.36
C ILE A 37 1.53 -1.41 1.46
N MET A 38 0.78 -0.43 1.96
CA MET A 38 1.16 0.46 3.05
C MET A 38 0.27 0.21 4.25
N ALA A 39 0.87 -0.11 5.41
CA ALA A 39 0.16 -0.27 6.66
C ALA A 39 0.57 0.84 7.64
N PHE A 40 -0.42 1.43 8.32
CA PHE A 40 -0.21 2.42 9.37
C PHE A 40 -0.34 1.76 10.72
N ALA A 41 0.75 1.71 11.48
CA ALA A 41 0.70 1.31 12.88
C ALA A 41 0.16 2.50 13.70
N VAL A 42 -1.06 2.40 14.20
CA VAL A 42 -1.68 3.44 15.03
C VAL A 42 -1.66 3.02 16.50
N ARG A 43 -1.14 3.88 17.37
CA ARG A 43 -1.15 3.72 18.83
C ARG A 43 -1.65 5.02 19.46
N ASP A 44 -2.61 4.93 20.37
CA ASP A 44 -3.18 6.09 21.08
C ASP A 44 -3.65 7.22 20.14
N GLY A 45 -4.28 6.84 19.02
CA GLY A 45 -4.78 7.79 18.01
C GLY A 45 -3.68 8.48 17.19
N ARG A 46 -2.42 8.05 17.29
CA ARG A 46 -1.29 8.59 16.53
C ARG A 46 -0.64 7.53 15.66
N VAL A 47 -0.19 7.91 14.47
CA VAL A 47 0.62 7.04 13.60
C VAL A 47 1.99 6.86 14.24
N ALA A 48 2.22 5.68 14.80
CA ALA A 48 3.47 5.27 15.42
C ALA A 48 4.47 4.69 14.40
N GLY A 49 3.99 4.30 13.21
CA GLY A 49 4.83 3.75 12.16
C GLY A 49 4.09 3.61 10.83
N ILE A 50 4.88 3.52 9.76
CA ILE A 50 4.40 3.22 8.41
C ILE A 50 5.27 2.10 7.87
N ASP A 51 4.65 0.97 7.57
CA ASP A 51 5.29 -0.19 6.95
C ASP A 51 4.90 -0.26 5.49
N VAL A 52 5.90 -0.40 4.59
CA VAL A 52 5.68 -0.48 3.15
C VAL A 52 6.22 -1.79 2.62
N LEU A 53 5.35 -2.63 2.06
CA LEU A 53 5.71 -3.82 1.31
C LEU A 53 5.61 -3.50 -0.19
N ALA A 54 6.75 -3.48 -0.88
CA ALA A 54 6.84 -3.24 -2.32
C ALA A 54 7.50 -4.41 -3.07
N ASP A 55 7.63 -5.57 -2.42
CA ASP A 55 8.17 -6.80 -3.01
C ASP A 55 7.06 -7.51 -3.82
N PRO A 56 7.18 -7.60 -5.16
CA PRO A 56 6.13 -8.18 -6.01
C PRO A 56 5.85 -9.64 -5.70
N THR A 57 6.88 -10.42 -5.34
CA THR A 57 6.74 -11.85 -5.05
C THR A 57 5.98 -12.07 -3.75
N ARG A 58 6.19 -11.20 -2.76
CA ARG A 58 5.43 -11.24 -1.50
C ARG A 58 4.00 -10.75 -1.68
N ILE A 59 3.79 -9.71 -2.48
CA ILE A 59 2.45 -9.16 -2.76
C ILE A 59 1.59 -10.18 -3.52
N ALA A 60 2.16 -10.90 -4.49
CA ALA A 60 1.43 -11.93 -5.25
C ALA A 60 0.88 -13.08 -4.38
N ARG A 61 1.36 -13.23 -3.14
CA ARG A 61 0.89 -14.22 -2.17
C ARG A 61 -0.19 -13.70 -1.22
N ILE A 62 -0.52 -12.41 -1.28
CA ILE A 62 -1.51 -11.77 -0.43
C ILE A 62 -2.78 -11.61 -1.25
N ASP A 63 -3.90 -12.09 -0.70
CA ASP A 63 -5.20 -11.85 -1.29
C ASP A 63 -5.59 -10.38 -1.06
N VAL A 64 -5.65 -9.62 -2.15
CA VAL A 64 -6.08 -8.22 -2.18
C VAL A 64 -7.40 -8.04 -2.92
N SER A 65 -8.14 -9.12 -3.18
CA SER A 65 -9.41 -9.10 -3.93
C SER A 65 -10.45 -8.17 -3.32
N ALA A 66 -10.50 -8.06 -1.99
CA ALA A 66 -11.41 -7.15 -1.27
C ALA A 66 -11.21 -5.66 -1.59
N VAL A 67 -10.05 -5.29 -2.14
CA VAL A 67 -9.75 -3.93 -2.62
C VAL A 67 -9.44 -3.92 -4.12
N ALA A 68 -9.54 -5.06 -4.79
CA ALA A 68 -9.54 -5.17 -6.25
C ALA A 68 -11.00 -5.02 -6.72
N GLY A 69 -11.43 -3.76 -6.89
CA GLY A 69 -12.69 -3.46 -7.59
C GLY A 69 -12.70 -3.99 -9.01
#